data_AF-V6M5G8-F1
#
_entry.id   AF-V6M5G8-F1
#
_cell.length_a   1.000
_cell.length_b   1.000
_cell.length_c   1.000
_cell.angle_alpha   90.00
_cell.angle_beta   90.00
_cell.angle_gamma   90.00
#
_symmetry.space_group_name_H-M   'P 1'
#
loop_
_entity.id
_entity.type
_entity.pdbx_description
1 polymer ?
#
loop_
_entity_poly.entity_id
_entity_poly.type
_entity_poly.pdbx_seq_one_letter_code
_entity_poly.pdbx_strand_id
1 'polypeptide(L)'
;MIVQQFKYFSSTLSSIHETSALRPEAPLLYLTSTFFDGQHPSLARKSFEVLRGNYALRSQMRGLQFAVFGVGNSAFTWFCRAAYVARDEFVGYGAEEILAVQRFDRKGVDDLERALRWFCEQMLAALGW
;
A
#
# COMPACT_ATOMS: atom_id res chain seq x y z
N MET A 1 27.86 7.56 5.31
CA MET A 1 27.54 7.89 3.90
C MET A 1 26.81 6.70 3.28
N ILE A 2 25.52 6.55 3.58
CA ILE A 2 24.63 5.57 2.92
C ILE A 2 23.31 6.31 2.67
N VAL A 3 23.39 7.31 1.79
CA VAL A 3 22.25 8.05 1.25
C VAL A 3 22.30 7.83 -0.24
N GLN A 4 21.93 6.63 -0.73
CA GLN A 4 21.96 6.40 -2.17
C GLN A 4 20.98 5.36 -2.75
N GLN A 5 20.04 4.80 -1.97
CA GLN A 5 19.01 3.91 -2.54
C GLN A 5 17.55 4.20 -2.14
N PHE A 6 17.26 5.34 -1.51
CA PHE A 6 15.87 5.80 -1.29
C PHE A 6 15.28 6.54 -2.51
N LYS A 7 15.49 6.02 -3.73
CA LYS A 7 15.03 6.68 -4.98
C LYS A 7 13.61 6.32 -5.43
N TYR A 8 12.89 5.45 -4.71
CA TYR A 8 11.58 4.94 -5.13
C TYR A 8 10.42 5.19 -4.15
N PHE A 9 10.61 6.03 -3.11
CA PHE A 9 9.62 6.20 -2.05
C PHE A 9 8.59 7.33 -2.26
N SER A 10 8.16 7.55 -3.50
CA SER A 10 7.06 8.47 -3.77
C SER A 10 6.23 7.96 -4.92
N SER A 11 4.92 7.80 -4.67
CA SER A 11 3.87 7.81 -5.69
C SER A 11 3.59 6.54 -6.50
N THR A 12 3.33 5.40 -5.87
CA THR A 12 2.98 4.17 -6.62
C THR A 12 1.69 4.28 -7.46
N LEU A 13 0.86 5.31 -7.28
CA LEU A 13 -0.32 5.54 -8.12
C LEU A 13 -0.18 6.73 -9.08
N SER A 14 0.76 7.66 -8.86
CA SER A 14 1.10 8.68 -9.85
C SER A 14 2.07 8.12 -10.91
N SER A 15 2.94 7.17 -10.53
CA SER A 15 3.82 6.45 -11.45
C SER A 15 3.11 5.45 -12.37
N ILE A 16 1.80 5.18 -12.20
CA ILE A 16 1.05 4.43 -13.22
C ILE A 16 0.97 5.23 -14.53
N HIS A 17 1.08 6.57 -14.48
CA HIS A 17 1.10 7.41 -15.67
C HIS A 17 2.49 7.53 -16.33
N GLU A 18 3.58 7.26 -15.60
CA GLU A 18 4.95 7.36 -16.12
C GLU A 18 5.70 6.03 -15.92
N THR A 19 5.73 5.28 -17.03
CA THR A 19 6.55 4.09 -17.33
C THR A 19 6.20 2.72 -16.73
N SER A 20 5.92 1.82 -17.68
CA SER A 20 6.06 0.35 -17.67
C SER A 20 5.10 -0.44 -16.78
N ALA A 21 4.42 -1.39 -17.41
CA ALA A 21 3.52 -2.37 -16.80
C ALA A 21 4.01 -2.89 -15.44
N LEU A 22 3.07 -3.14 -14.53
CA LEU A 22 3.32 -3.91 -13.30
C LEU A 22 4.15 -5.14 -13.68
N ARG A 23 5.41 -5.17 -13.26
CA ARG A 23 6.27 -6.33 -13.50
C ARG A 23 5.82 -7.39 -12.50
N PRO A 24 5.39 -8.58 -12.95
CA PRO A 24 4.93 -9.64 -12.05
C PRO A 24 5.96 -10.04 -11.00
N GLU A 25 7.24 -9.77 -11.28
CA GLU A 25 8.40 -10.15 -10.46
C GLU A 25 8.64 -9.24 -9.25
N ALA A 26 7.99 -8.06 -9.18
CA ALA A 26 8.22 -7.11 -8.09
C ALA A 26 6.98 -6.99 -7.18
N PRO A 27 7.12 -7.20 -5.86
CA PRO A 27 6.02 -7.06 -4.93
C PRO A 27 5.57 -5.59 -4.79
N LEU A 28 4.26 -5.39 -4.60
CA LEU A 28 3.64 -4.09 -4.40
C LEU A 28 3.61 -3.70 -2.92
N LEU A 29 4.32 -2.63 -2.57
CA LEU A 29 4.17 -1.96 -1.28
C LEU A 29 3.17 -0.80 -1.41
N TYR A 30 2.03 -0.91 -0.73
CA TYR A 30 0.99 0.14 -0.73
C TYR A 30 0.90 0.86 0.63
N LEU A 31 1.09 2.18 0.60
CA LEU A 31 1.07 3.05 1.77
C LEU A 31 -0.11 4.02 1.64
N THR A 32 -0.96 4.08 2.67
CA THR A 32 -2.13 4.95 2.62
C THR A 32 -2.50 5.49 3.99
N SER A 33 -2.99 6.72 4.04
CA SER A 33 -3.65 7.26 5.23
C SER A 33 -5.16 7.14 5.11
N THR A 34 -5.88 7.22 6.24
CA THR A 34 -7.35 7.22 6.24
C THR A 34 -7.88 8.63 6.51
N PHE A 35 -8.77 9.12 5.65
CA PHE A 35 -9.40 10.44 5.75
C PHE A 35 -10.91 10.33 5.96
N PHE A 36 -11.48 11.36 6.58
CA PHE A 36 -12.93 11.52 6.78
C PHE A 36 -13.56 10.23 7.35
N ASP A 37 -14.63 9.75 6.72
CA ASP A 37 -15.41 8.57 7.12
C ASP A 37 -14.77 7.25 6.63
N GLY A 38 -13.48 7.08 6.90
CA GLY A 38 -12.76 5.85 6.57
C GLY A 38 -12.31 5.73 5.10
N GLN A 39 -12.27 6.84 4.37
CA GLN A 39 -11.98 6.87 2.94
C GLN A 39 -10.48 6.96 2.65
N HIS A 40 -10.10 6.53 1.45
CA HIS A 40 -8.80 6.84 0.87
C HIS A 40 -8.58 8.36 0.72
N PRO A 41 -7.32 8.83 0.71
CA PRO A 41 -6.98 10.18 0.27
C PRO A 41 -7.50 10.42 -1.15
N SER A 42 -7.83 11.67 -1.50
CA SER A 42 -8.44 12.03 -2.79
C SER A 42 -7.67 11.49 -4.00
N LEU A 43 -6.34 11.55 -3.96
CA LEU A 43 -5.49 11.03 -5.04
C LEU A 43 -5.65 9.52 -5.20
N ALA A 44 -5.58 8.77 -4.09
CA ALA A 44 -5.74 7.32 -4.13
C ALA A 44 -7.17 6.91 -4.58
N ARG A 45 -8.21 7.66 -4.19
CA ARG A 45 -9.59 7.39 -4.67
C ARG A 45 -9.68 7.39 -6.19
N LYS A 46 -9.12 8.42 -6.86
CA LYS A 46 -9.09 8.52 -8.33
C LYS A 46 -8.38 7.32 -8.95
N SER A 47 -7.27 6.89 -8.37
CA SER A 47 -6.51 5.76 -8.87
C SER A 47 -7.25 4.42 -8.69
N PHE A 48 -7.97 4.23 -7.58
CA PHE A 48 -8.84 3.06 -7.40
C PHE A 48 -10.04 3.09 -8.36
N GLU A 49 -10.61 4.26 -8.68
CA GLU A 49 -11.63 4.39 -9.73
C GLU A 49 -11.12 3.93 -11.09
N VAL A 50 -9.89 4.33 -11.47
CA VAL A 50 -9.23 3.86 -12.70
C VAL A 50 -8.99 2.36 -12.66
N LEU A 51 -8.46 1.82 -11.55
CA LEU A 51 -8.22 0.38 -11.39
C LEU A 51 -9.51 -0.43 -11.54
N ARG A 52 -10.59 -0.01 -10.86
CA ARG A 52 -11.92 -0.66 -10.94
C ARG A 52 -12.46 -0.65 -12.38
N GLY A 53 -12.30 0.47 -13.08
CA GLY A 53 -12.77 0.64 -14.46
C GLY A 53 -11.93 -0.06 -15.53
N ASN A 54 -10.69 -0.46 -15.23
CA ASN A 54 -9.76 -0.99 -16.21
C ASN A 54 -9.49 -2.49 -16.01
N TYR A 55 -10.08 -3.33 -16.86
CA TYR A 55 -9.88 -4.79 -16.81
C TYR A 55 -8.42 -5.19 -17.01
N ALA A 56 -7.69 -4.54 -17.93
CA ALA A 56 -6.30 -4.89 -18.20
C ALA A 56 -5.42 -4.65 -16.95
N LEU A 57 -5.60 -3.54 -16.25
CA LEU A 57 -4.88 -3.27 -15.00
C LEU A 57 -5.24 -4.29 -13.91
N ARG A 58 -6.53 -4.63 -13.74
CA ARG A 58 -6.94 -5.67 -12.78
C ARG A 58 -6.33 -7.03 -13.12
N SER A 59 -6.23 -7.38 -14.39
CA SER A 59 -5.63 -8.65 -14.81
C SER A 59 -4.14 -8.74 -14.47
N GLN A 60 -3.44 -7.61 -14.42
CA GLN A 60 -2.02 -7.54 -14.01
C GLN A 60 -1.82 -7.73 -12.49
N MET A 61 -2.87 -7.65 -11.68
CA MET A 61 -2.80 -7.90 -10.24
C MET A 61 -2.74 -9.39 -9.89
N ARG A 62 -3.11 -10.28 -10.82
CA ARG A 62 -3.16 -11.73 -10.54
C ARG A 62 -1.77 -12.28 -10.27
N GLY A 63 -1.58 -12.88 -9.10
CA GLY A 63 -0.29 -13.41 -8.64
C GLY A 63 0.70 -12.34 -8.21
N LEU A 64 0.33 -11.05 -8.26
CA LEU A 64 1.16 -9.97 -7.76
C LEU A 64 1.20 -10.05 -6.23
N GLN A 65 2.38 -10.22 -5.66
CA GLN A 65 2.56 -10.18 -4.21
C GLN A 65 2.44 -8.74 -3.69
N PHE A 66 1.80 -8.54 -2.54
CA PHE A 66 1.63 -7.19 -1.99
C PHE A 66 1.60 -7.14 -0.46
N ALA A 67 1.93 -5.97 0.08
CA ALA A 67 1.78 -5.62 1.49
C ALA A 67 1.20 -4.19 1.65
N VAL A 68 0.39 -3.98 2.68
CA VAL A 68 -0.31 -2.70 2.93
C VAL A 68 0.06 -2.12 4.29
N PHE A 69 0.47 -0.86 4.31
CA PHE A 69 0.69 -0.07 5.51
C PHE A 69 -0.29 1.10 5.60
N GLY A 70 -1.14 1.07 6.63
CA GLY A 70 -2.18 2.05 6.89
C GLY A 70 -1.80 3.03 8.00
N VAL A 71 -1.83 4.33 7.70
CA VAL A 71 -1.71 5.41 8.69
C VAL A 71 -3.11 5.89 9.09
N GLY A 72 -3.45 5.74 10.36
CA GLY A 72 -4.76 6.11 10.89
C GLY A 72 -4.66 6.86 12.20
N ASN A 73 -5.79 7.00 12.87
CA ASN A 73 -5.85 7.46 14.25
C ASN A 73 -6.99 6.70 14.93
N SER A 74 -6.68 5.97 16.01
CA SER A 74 -7.63 5.12 16.73
C SER A 74 -8.74 5.89 17.46
N ALA A 75 -8.62 7.22 17.58
CA ALA A 75 -9.71 8.06 18.07
C ALA A 75 -10.91 8.15 17.11
N PHE A 76 -10.74 7.75 15.84
CA PHE A 76 -11.80 7.75 14.85
C PHE A 76 -12.36 6.35 14.66
N THR A 77 -13.67 6.27 14.44
CA THR A 77 -14.41 5.01 14.23
C THR A 77 -13.76 4.09 13.19
N TRP A 78 -13.28 4.67 12.09
CA TRP A 78 -12.75 3.94 10.95
C TRP A 78 -11.22 3.88 10.96
N PHE A 79 -10.65 3.33 12.03
CA PHE A 79 -9.20 3.23 12.18
C PHE A 79 -8.55 2.39 11.06
N CYS A 80 -7.72 3.05 10.23
CA CYS A 80 -7.03 2.47 9.07
C CYS A 80 -7.94 1.79 8.03
N ARG A 81 -9.23 2.16 7.95
CA ARG A 81 -10.18 1.52 7.01
C ARG A 81 -9.72 1.56 5.55
N ALA A 82 -9.10 2.65 5.11
CA ALA A 82 -8.60 2.77 3.74
C ALA A 82 -7.56 1.69 3.40
N ALA A 83 -6.73 1.29 4.37
CA ALA A 83 -5.73 0.23 4.16
C ALA A 83 -6.41 -1.13 3.94
N TYR A 84 -7.46 -1.43 4.71
CA TYR A 84 -8.25 -2.65 4.51
C TYR A 84 -9.02 -2.66 3.20
N VAL A 85 -9.59 -1.52 2.79
CA VAL A 85 -10.25 -1.40 1.48
C VAL A 85 -9.29 -1.71 0.34
N ALA A 86 -8.08 -1.13 0.35
CA ALA A 86 -7.06 -1.46 -0.64
C ALA A 86 -6.69 -2.95 -0.65
N ARG A 87 -6.47 -3.52 0.54
CA ARG A 87 -6.16 -4.95 0.68
C ARG A 87 -7.26 -5.82 0.09
N ASP A 88 -8.53 -5.54 0.40
CA ASP A 88 -9.65 -6.33 -0.09
C ASP A 88 -9.82 -6.23 -1.61
N GLU A 89 -9.56 -5.05 -2.20
CA GLU A 89 -9.57 -4.88 -3.65
C GLU A 89 -8.41 -5.60 -4.33
N PHE A 90 -7.20 -5.54 -3.78
CA PHE A 90 -6.05 -6.26 -4.33
C PHE A 90 -6.26 -7.78 -4.31
N VAL A 91 -6.72 -8.34 -3.19
CA VAL A 91 -7.11 -9.76 -3.08
C VAL A 91 -8.23 -10.07 -4.07
N GLY A 92 -9.25 -9.19 -4.18
CA GLY A 92 -10.35 -9.35 -5.11
C GLY A 92 -9.93 -9.38 -6.59
N TYR A 93 -8.77 -8.82 -6.93
CA TYR A 93 -8.16 -8.87 -8.26
C TYR A 93 -7.13 -10.00 -8.43
N GLY A 94 -6.97 -10.86 -7.43
CA GLY A 94 -6.10 -12.02 -7.47
C GLY A 94 -4.66 -11.76 -7.06
N ALA A 95 -4.38 -10.63 -6.41
CA ALA A 95 -3.09 -10.36 -5.78
C ALA A 95 -2.93 -11.19 -4.51
N GLU A 96 -1.68 -11.47 -4.12
CA GLU A 96 -1.33 -12.33 -3.00
C GLU A 96 -0.79 -11.49 -1.83
N GLU A 97 -1.51 -11.49 -0.71
CA GLU A 97 -1.09 -10.78 0.50
C GLU A 97 0.08 -11.52 1.15
N ILE A 98 1.26 -10.88 1.22
CA ILE A 98 2.45 -11.49 1.85
C ILE A 98 2.61 -11.12 3.32
N LEU A 99 1.95 -10.04 3.76
CA LEU A 99 1.89 -9.59 5.15
C LEU A 99 0.50 -9.04 5.45
N ALA A 100 -0.01 -9.35 6.65
CA ALA A 100 -1.22 -8.73 7.15
C ALA A 100 -1.09 -7.20 7.17
N VAL A 101 -2.20 -6.50 6.90
CA VAL A 101 -2.27 -5.04 6.92
C VAL A 101 -1.66 -4.47 8.21
N GLN A 102 -0.54 -3.75 8.07
CA GLN A 102 0.07 -3.05 9.19
C GLN A 102 -0.67 -1.74 9.44
N ARG A 103 -1.01 -1.47 10.69
CA ARG A 103 -1.66 -0.22 11.11
C ARG A 103 -0.70 0.62 11.92
N PHE A 104 -0.63 1.91 11.62
CA PHE A 104 0.05 2.90 12.40
C PHE A 104 -0.96 3.88 13.00
N ASP A 105 -0.94 4.00 14.32
CA ASP A 105 -1.82 4.92 15.04
C ASP A 105 -1.09 6.23 15.35
N ARG A 106 -1.51 7.32 14.70
CA ARG A 106 -0.97 8.67 14.97
C ARG A 106 -1.26 9.19 16.38
N LYS A 107 -2.22 8.61 17.10
CA LYS A 107 -2.47 8.92 18.52
C LYS A 107 -1.49 8.21 19.44
N GLY A 108 -0.89 7.12 18.97
CA GLY A 108 0.08 6.34 19.72
C GLY A 108 1.36 7.11 20.00
N VAL A 109 2.23 6.49 20.80
CA VAL A 109 3.57 7.02 21.12
C VAL A 109 4.65 6.49 20.15
N ASP A 110 4.25 5.67 19.19
CA ASP A 110 5.16 5.02 18.26
C ASP A 110 5.71 6.00 17.23
N ASP A 111 6.98 5.81 16.88
CA ASP A 111 7.65 6.55 15.81
C ASP A 111 7.29 5.96 14.44
N LEU A 112 6.85 6.82 13.52
CA LEU A 112 6.41 6.40 12.19
C LEU A 112 7.56 5.82 11.36
N GLU A 113 8.75 6.40 11.45
CA GLU A 113 9.90 5.93 10.69
C GLU A 113 10.30 4.52 11.15
N ARG A 114 10.36 4.30 12.47
CA ARG A 114 10.62 2.99 13.06
C ARG A 114 9.57 1.96 12.64
N ALA A 115 8.29 2.32 12.67
CA ALA A 115 7.21 1.43 12.26
C ALA A 115 7.30 1.05 10.77
N LEU A 116 7.61 2.03 9.90
CA LEU A 116 7.82 1.79 8.47
C LEU A 116 9.05 0.93 8.20
N ARG A 117 10.16 1.18 8.90
CA ARG A 117 11.39 0.41 8.79
C ARG A 117 11.14 -1.06 9.14
N TRP A 118 10.53 -1.30 10.29
CA TRP A 118 10.13 -2.65 10.70
C TRP A 118 9.23 -3.32 9.66
N PHE A 119 8.26 -2.58 9.12
CA PHE A 119 7.38 -3.14 8.09
C PHE A 119 8.12 -3.54 6.81
N CYS A 120 9.06 -2.71 6.35
CA CYS A 120 9.92 -3.05 5.22
C CYS A 120 10.79 -4.28 5.50
N GLU A 121 11.36 -4.39 6.70
CA GLU A 121 12.16 -5.57 7.11
C GLU A 121 11.32 -6.85 7.09
N GLN A 122 10.09 -6.81 7.62
CA GLN A 122 9.17 -7.94 7.57
C GLN A 122 8.80 -8.32 6.13
N MET A 123 8.64 -7.32 5.25
CA MET A 123 8.29 -7.56 3.85
C MET A 123 9.44 -8.25 3.12
N LEU A 124 10.67 -7.78 3.33
CA LEU A 124 11.87 -8.38 2.77
C LEU A 124 12.07 -9.81 3.27
N ALA A 125 11.88 -10.05 4.57
CA ALA A 125 11.95 -11.39 5.15
C ALA A 125 10.89 -12.34 4.57
N ALA A 126 9.66 -11.87 4.36
CA ALA A 126 8.58 -12.65 3.74
C ALA A 126 8.88 -13.04 2.28
N LEU A 127 9.70 -12.24 1.60
CA LEU A 127 10.14 -12.47 0.22
C LEU A 127 11.43 -13.31 0.13
N GLY A 128 12.05 -13.63 1.27
CA GLY A 128 13.31 -14.39 1.32
C GLY A 128 14.55 -13.60 0.87
N TRP A 129 14.53 -12.27 1.05
CA TRP A 129 15.68 -11.39 0.77
C TRP A 129 16.62 -11.26 1.96
#